data_AF-A0A255XND7-F1
#
_entry.id   AF-A0A255XND7-F1
#
_cell.length_a   1.000
_cell.length_b   1.000
_cell.length_c   1.000
_cell.angle_alpha   90.00
_cell.angle_beta   90.00
_cell.angle_gamma   90.00
#
_symmetry.space_group_name_H-M   'P 1'
#
loop_
_entity.id
_entity.type
_entity.pdbx_description
1 polymer ?
#
loop_
_entity_poly.entity_id
_entity_poly.type
_entity_poly.pdbx_seq_one_letter_code
_entity_poly.pdbx_strand_id
1 'polypeptide(L)'
;MIGFVGRGALVLSLIGLTACTPPQPRFRALEAALLGKDGRQGERFTLSASYYPGDGAVQLSGILPGGEKFTGNLIQESRTVYTRPPVYRPPVLWRGRVYYPDDDYYDYGPRTEYSSRGQAMLLGSQARTLNCQFTFADAGSGVFGGGFGECSLSDGQKVTLTF
;
A
#
# COMPACT_ATOMS: atom_id res chain seq x y z
N MET A 1 49.44 -35.09 -21.25
CA MET A 1 48.70 -35.42 -22.49
C MET A 1 47.62 -36.44 -22.13
N ILE A 2 46.35 -36.12 -22.41
CA ILE A 2 45.21 -37.05 -22.63
C ILE A 2 44.76 -37.86 -21.39
N GLY A 3 43.49 -37.98 -20.99
CA GLY A 3 42.20 -37.62 -21.55
C GLY A 3 41.08 -38.25 -20.67
N PHE A 4 39.89 -37.65 -20.76
CA PHE A 4 38.63 -37.99 -20.09
C PHE A 4 38.09 -39.43 -20.33
N VAL A 5 37.23 -39.94 -19.43
CA VAL A 5 35.77 -40.23 -19.64
C VAL A 5 35.28 -41.34 -18.68
N GLY A 6 34.12 -41.12 -18.04
CA GLY A 6 33.28 -42.20 -17.48
C GLY A 6 32.31 -41.75 -16.37
N ARG A 7 31.50 -40.70 -16.57
CA ARG A 7 30.03 -40.79 -16.78
C ARG A 7 29.27 -41.78 -15.88
N GLY A 8 28.71 -41.25 -14.79
CA GLY A 8 27.59 -41.83 -14.06
C GLY A 8 26.68 -40.70 -13.56
N ALA A 9 25.81 -40.18 -14.43
CA ALA A 9 24.87 -39.13 -14.07
C ALA A 9 23.68 -39.76 -13.32
N LEU A 10 23.65 -39.58 -12.00
CA LEU A 10 22.47 -39.82 -11.19
C LEU A 10 21.49 -38.67 -11.45
N VAL A 11 20.48 -38.94 -12.28
CA VAL A 11 19.36 -38.02 -12.47
C VAL A 11 18.45 -38.14 -11.25
N LEU A 12 18.74 -37.37 -10.21
CA LEU A 12 17.78 -37.13 -9.14
C LEU A 12 16.67 -36.25 -9.69
N SER A 13 15.56 -36.89 -10.00
CA SER A 13 14.29 -36.24 -10.33
C SER A 13 13.83 -35.39 -9.14
N LEU A 14 14.10 -34.09 -9.18
CA LEU A 14 13.53 -33.11 -8.25
C LEU A 14 12.03 -33.01 -8.52
N ILE A 15 11.25 -33.63 -7.64
CA ILE A 15 9.83 -33.39 -7.51
C ILE A 15 9.67 -31.91 -7.19
N GLY A 16 9.15 -31.15 -8.16
CA GLY A 16 8.85 -29.74 -8.01
C GLY A 16 7.75 -29.55 -6.98
N LEU A 17 8.13 -29.42 -5.71
CA LEU A 17 7.31 -28.76 -4.71
C LEU A 17 7.11 -27.34 -5.24
N THR A 18 5.90 -27.03 -5.70
CA THR A 18 5.45 -25.66 -5.88
C THR A 18 5.49 -25.02 -4.50
N ALA A 19 6.64 -24.46 -4.14
CA ALA A 19 6.79 -23.70 -2.93
C ALA A 19 5.79 -22.55 -3.02
N CYS A 20 4.85 -22.49 -2.09
CA CYS A 20 4.13 -21.26 -1.81
C CYS A 20 5.20 -20.23 -1.44
N THR A 21 5.65 -19.42 -2.41
CA THR A 21 6.49 -18.27 -2.13
C THR A 21 5.70 -17.37 -1.20
N PRO A 22 6.17 -17.12 0.02
CA PRO A 22 5.46 -16.25 0.93
C PRO A 22 5.31 -14.87 0.28
N PRO A 23 4.18 -14.19 0.49
CA PRO A 23 3.98 -12.85 -0.02
C PRO A 23 5.14 -11.96 0.40
N GLN A 24 5.80 -11.31 -0.57
CA GLN A 24 6.93 -10.44 -0.27
C GLN A 24 6.48 -9.07 0.25
N PRO A 25 7.14 -8.51 1.27
CA PRO A 25 6.88 -7.15 1.71
C PRO A 25 7.21 -6.14 0.62
N ARG A 26 6.36 -5.11 0.50
CA ARG A 26 6.60 -3.97 -0.37
C ARG A 26 7.25 -2.86 0.44
N PHE A 27 8.34 -2.30 -0.07
CA PHE A 27 9.04 -1.17 0.54
C PHE A 27 9.06 0.01 -0.40
N ARG A 28 9.00 1.22 0.16
CA ARG A 28 9.15 2.46 -0.60
C ARG A 28 9.84 3.53 0.22
N ALA A 29 10.87 4.13 -0.37
CA ALA A 29 11.50 5.32 0.17
C ALA A 29 10.67 6.55 -0.18
N LEU A 30 10.44 7.38 0.83
CA LEU A 30 9.81 8.69 0.79
C LEU A 30 10.93 9.71 0.95
N GLU A 31 11.08 10.59 -0.03
CA GLU A 31 12.06 11.68 0.08
C GLU A 31 11.51 12.73 1.04
N ALA A 32 12.27 13.05 2.08
CA ALA A 32 11.88 13.97 3.12
C ALA A 32 12.84 15.15 3.19
N ALA A 33 12.31 16.35 3.40
CA ALA A 33 13.08 17.54 3.69
C ALA A 33 12.55 18.18 4.96
N LEU A 34 13.43 18.39 5.94
CA LEU A 34 13.11 19.23 7.09
C LEU A 34 13.04 20.67 6.64
N LEU A 35 12.02 21.39 7.07
CA LEU A 35 11.95 22.83 6.96
C LEU A 35 12.40 23.42 8.30
N GLY A 36 13.41 24.28 8.25
CA GLY A 36 13.81 25.06 9.42
C GLY A 36 12.63 25.91 9.92
N LYS A 37 12.63 26.29 11.20
CA LYS A 37 11.58 27.15 11.78
C LYS A 37 11.40 28.48 11.00
N ASP A 38 12.43 28.87 10.27
CA ASP A 38 12.50 30.07 9.43
C ASP A 38 11.96 29.87 8.00
N GLY A 39 11.43 28.68 7.67
CA GLY A 39 10.92 28.33 6.34
C GLY A 39 11.98 28.01 5.29
N ARG A 40 13.27 28.01 5.65
CA ARG A 40 14.37 27.61 4.75
C ARG A 40 14.43 26.09 4.61
N GLN A 41 14.72 25.60 3.40
CA GLN A 41 14.99 24.18 3.15
C GLN A 41 16.14 23.73 4.05
N GLY A 42 15.82 22.83 4.97
CA GLY A 42 16.76 22.16 5.85
C GLY A 42 17.23 20.84 5.27
N GLU A 43 17.75 19.99 6.14
CA GLU A 43 18.41 18.75 5.77
C GLU A 43 17.44 17.72 5.18
N ARG A 44 17.92 17.00 4.14
CA ARG A 44 17.17 15.93 3.48
C ARG A 44 17.42 14.61 4.18
N PHE A 45 16.37 13.81 4.30
CA PHE A 45 16.42 12.47 4.88
C PHE A 45 15.39 11.57 4.18
N THR A 46 15.33 10.31 4.60
CA THR A 46 14.43 9.32 3.99
C THR A 46 13.51 8.73 5.04
N LEU A 47 12.23 8.71 4.74
CA LEU A 47 11.23 7.91 5.43
C LEU A 47 10.96 6.64 4.61
N SER A 48 10.71 5.53 5.26
CA SER A 48 10.44 4.24 4.64
C SER A 48 9.02 3.82 4.93
N ALA A 49 8.24 3.57 3.88
CA ALA A 49 6.97 2.89 3.95
C ALA A 49 7.15 1.41 3.68
N SER A 50 6.54 0.57 4.52
CA SER A 50 6.56 -0.87 4.38
C SER A 50 5.14 -1.42 4.48
N TYR A 51 4.82 -2.41 3.65
CA TYR A 51 3.55 -3.11 3.65
C TYR A 51 3.79 -4.61 3.57
N TYR A 52 3.31 -5.34 4.56
CA TYR A 52 3.28 -6.79 4.56
C TYR A 52 1.90 -7.27 4.13
N PRO A 53 1.79 -8.10 3.06
CA PRO A 53 0.50 -8.62 2.65
C PRO A 53 -0.11 -9.47 3.77
N GLY A 54 -1.27 -9.05 4.27
CA GLY A 54 -1.95 -9.67 5.42
C GLY A 54 -2.10 -8.76 6.65
N ASP A 55 -1.23 -7.76 6.82
CA ASP A 55 -1.24 -6.88 8.00
C ASP A 55 -2.30 -5.78 7.93
N GLY A 56 -2.87 -5.54 6.74
CA GLY A 56 -3.93 -4.54 6.52
C GLY A 56 -3.50 -3.08 6.69
N ALA A 57 -2.26 -2.80 7.11
CA ALA A 57 -1.75 -1.47 7.37
C ALA A 57 -0.36 -1.25 6.74
N VAL A 58 -0.09 0.00 6.35
CA VAL A 58 1.23 0.44 5.90
C VAL A 58 1.98 1.01 7.11
N GLN A 59 3.14 0.45 7.43
CA GLN A 59 4.00 0.95 8.49
C GLN A 59 5.00 1.96 7.92
N LEU A 60 5.06 3.14 8.52
CA LEU A 60 6.04 4.17 8.26
C LEU A 60 7.15 4.11 9.32
N SER A 61 8.40 4.23 8.88
CA SER A 61 9.56 4.31 9.75
C SER A 61 10.63 5.22 9.17
N GLY A 62 11.35 5.97 10.00
CA GLY A 62 12.42 6.84 9.52
C GLY A 62 13.33 7.32 10.65
N ILE A 63 14.52 7.78 10.27
CA ILE A 63 15.48 8.39 11.19
C ILE A 63 15.67 9.83 10.75
N LEU A 64 15.39 10.78 11.64
CA LEU A 64 15.67 12.19 11.37
C LEU A 64 17.18 12.47 11.49
N PRO A 65 17.69 13.56 10.89
CA PRO A 65 19.11 13.93 10.99
C PRO A 65 19.65 14.08 12.41
N GLY A 66 18.79 14.33 13.41
CA GLY A 66 19.14 14.29 14.83
C GLY A 66 19.34 12.90 15.42
N GLY A 67 19.23 11.82 14.61
CA GLY A 67 19.35 10.43 15.03
C GLY A 67 18.10 9.82 15.66
N GLU A 68 17.03 10.61 15.84
CA GLU A 68 15.78 10.13 16.43
C GLU A 68 15.01 9.24 15.44
N LYS A 69 14.61 8.06 15.90
CA LYS A 69 13.82 7.10 15.11
C LYS A 69 12.34 7.31 15.36
N PHE A 70 11.56 7.36 14.28
CA PHE A 70 10.12 7.47 14.29
C PHE A 70 9.48 6.24 13.64
N THR A 71 8.40 5.75 14.22
CA THR A 71 7.61 4.64 13.67
C THR A 71 6.11 4.84 13.91
N GLY A 72 5.28 4.47 12.95
CA GLY A 72 3.82 4.53 13.09
C GLY A 72 3.11 3.89 11.92
N ASN A 73 1.79 3.83 11.98
CA ASN A 73 0.96 3.29 10.90
C ASN A 73 0.32 4.43 10.12
N LEU A 74 0.28 4.26 8.80
CA LEU A 74 -0.50 5.10 7.90
C LEU A 74 -1.93 4.59 7.87
N ILE A 75 -2.86 5.49 8.16
CA ILE A 75 -4.29 5.26 8.09
C ILE A 75 -4.82 5.96 6.84
N GLN A 76 -5.46 5.19 5.97
CA GLN A 76 -6.14 5.66 4.77
C GLN A 76 -7.57 5.19 4.83
N GLU A 77 -8.52 6.12 4.72
CA GLU A 77 -9.93 5.78 4.69
C GLU A 77 -10.27 5.08 3.38
N SER A 78 -11.17 4.09 3.45
CA SER A 78 -11.75 3.45 2.28
C SER A 78 -13.24 3.24 2.52
N ARG A 79 -14.00 3.19 1.42
CA ARG A 79 -15.43 2.91 1.43
C ARG A 79 -15.77 1.87 0.39
N THR A 80 -16.70 1.00 0.71
CA THR A 80 -17.29 0.07 -0.26
C THR A 80 -18.46 0.75 -0.95
N VAL A 81 -18.41 0.85 -2.27
CA VAL A 81 -19.45 1.42 -3.11
C VAL A 81 -20.10 0.32 -3.93
N TYR A 82 -21.43 0.30 -3.91
CA TYR A 82 -22.23 -0.56 -4.75
C TYR A 82 -22.62 0.20 -6.01
N THR A 83 -22.21 -0.33 -7.17
CA THR A 83 -22.35 0.36 -8.46
C THR A 83 -23.81 0.62 -8.82
N ARG A 84 -24.75 -0.24 -8.39
CA ARG A 84 -26.21 -0.04 -8.41
C ARG A 84 -26.90 -0.86 -7.31
N PRO A 85 -28.05 -0.43 -6.77
CA PRO A 85 -28.91 -1.32 -6.00
C PRO A 85 -29.43 -2.45 -6.90
N PRO A 86 -29.58 -3.69 -6.39
CA PRO A 86 -30.13 -4.78 -7.18
C PRO A 86 -31.55 -4.42 -7.63
N VAL A 87 -31.78 -4.40 -8.95
CA VAL A 87 -33.12 -4.17 -9.51
C VAL A 87 -33.79 -5.52 -9.64
N TYR A 88 -34.75 -5.82 -8.76
CA TYR A 88 -35.61 -6.98 -8.93
C TYR A 88 -36.49 -6.80 -10.17
N ARG A 89 -36.29 -7.64 -11.19
CA ARG A 89 -37.21 -7.74 -12.33
C ARG A 89 -38.21 -8.87 -12.07
N PRO A 90 -39.52 -8.59 -11.95
CA PRO A 90 -40.51 -9.63 -11.80
C PRO A 90 -40.54 -10.52 -13.06
N PRO A 91 -40.82 -11.83 -12.91
CA PRO A 91 -40.95 -12.72 -14.04
C PRO A 91 -42.07 -12.28 -14.97
N VAL A 92 -41.88 -12.48 -16.27
CA VAL A 92 -42.86 -12.10 -17.31
C VAL A 92 -43.52 -13.34 -17.89
N LEU A 93 -44.80 -13.24 -18.23
CA LEU A 93 -45.50 -14.32 -18.94
C LEU A 93 -45.25 -14.19 -20.44
N TRP A 94 -44.61 -15.19 -21.04
CA TRP A 94 -44.41 -15.25 -22.48
C TRP A 94 -44.88 -16.60 -23.02
N ARG A 95 -45.86 -16.58 -23.95
CA ARG A 95 -46.49 -17.78 -24.53
C ARG A 95 -46.96 -18.81 -23.50
N GLY A 96 -47.61 -18.34 -22.42
CA GLY A 96 -48.16 -19.21 -21.37
C GLY A 96 -47.12 -19.87 -20.48
N ARG A 97 -45.84 -19.49 -20.59
CA ARG A 97 -44.77 -19.92 -19.70
C ARG A 97 -44.25 -18.73 -18.91
N VAL A 98 -43.87 -18.99 -17.67
CA VAL A 98 -43.14 -18.03 -16.83
C VAL A 98 -41.73 -17.93 -17.39
N TYR A 99 -41.38 -16.74 -17.88
CA TYR A 99 -40.05 -16.41 -18.36
C TYR A 99 -39.36 -15.55 -17.32
N TYR A 100 -38.24 -16.06 -16.80
CA TYR A 100 -37.30 -15.27 -16.03
C TYR A 100 -36.38 -14.61 -17.04
N PRO A 101 -36.34 -13.27 -17.15
CA PRO A 101 -35.36 -12.62 -18.02
C PRO A 101 -33.97 -13.05 -17.57
N ASP A 102 -33.24 -13.75 -18.43
CA ASP A 102 -31.82 -14.00 -18.25
C ASP A 102 -31.13 -12.64 -18.28
N ASP A 103 -30.77 -12.17 -17.10
CA ASP A 103 -30.09 -10.90 -16.94
C ASP A 103 -28.63 -11.10 -17.37
N ASP A 104 -28.27 -10.62 -18.56
CA ASP A 104 -26.88 -10.29 -18.95
C ASP A 104 -26.37 -9.08 -18.14
N TYR A 105 -26.74 -9.01 -16.86
CA TYR A 105 -26.37 -7.93 -15.96
C TYR A 105 -25.00 -8.27 -15.39
N TYR A 106 -23.96 -7.73 -16.02
CA TYR A 106 -22.64 -7.62 -15.41
C TYR A 106 -22.77 -6.76 -14.15
N ASP A 107 -23.06 -7.41 -13.03
CA ASP A 107 -22.86 -6.83 -11.72
C ASP A 107 -21.35 -6.68 -11.54
N TYR A 108 -20.85 -5.48 -11.82
CA TYR A 108 -19.58 -5.05 -11.29
C TYR A 108 -19.81 -4.95 -9.78
N GLY A 109 -19.56 -6.06 -9.09
CA GLY A 109 -19.73 -6.22 -7.65
C GLY A 109 -19.04 -5.12 -6.84
N PRO A 110 -19.13 -5.18 -5.50
CA PRO A 110 -18.70 -4.08 -4.64
C PRO A 110 -17.31 -3.56 -5.03
N ARG A 111 -17.22 -2.25 -5.31
CA ARG A 111 -15.95 -1.59 -5.57
C ARG A 111 -15.48 -0.91 -4.29
N THR A 112 -14.23 -1.12 -3.93
CA THR A 112 -13.59 -0.37 -2.84
C THR A 112 -13.02 0.92 -3.42
N GLU A 113 -13.51 2.05 -2.92
CA GLU A 113 -12.93 3.36 -3.20
C GLU A 113 -12.05 3.78 -2.04
N TYR A 114 -10.81 4.14 -2.35
CA TYR A 114 -9.84 4.63 -1.37
C TYR A 114 -9.81 6.15 -1.38
N SER A 115 -9.64 6.75 -0.20
CA SER A 115 -9.43 8.19 -0.06
C SER A 115 -8.09 8.59 -0.67
N SER A 116 -8.04 9.72 -1.37
CA SER A 116 -6.77 10.33 -1.80
C SER A 116 -6.00 10.97 -0.65
N ARG A 117 -6.54 10.94 0.58
CA ARG A 117 -5.90 11.46 1.79
C ARG A 117 -5.59 10.35 2.76
N GLY A 118 -4.44 10.46 3.42
CA GLY A 118 -4.03 9.59 4.51
C GLY A 118 -3.44 10.38 5.67
N GLN A 119 -3.44 9.79 6.86
CA GLN A 119 -2.88 10.38 8.06
C GLN A 119 -2.02 9.35 8.79
N ALA A 120 -0.93 9.80 9.39
CA ALA A 120 -0.11 8.96 10.24
C ALA A 120 0.38 9.75 11.45
N MET A 121 0.42 9.09 12.60
CA MET A 121 1.11 9.60 13.78
C MET A 121 2.27 8.67 14.08
N LEU A 122 3.49 9.16 13.91
CA LEU A 122 4.69 8.39 14.21
C LEU A 122 5.21 8.78 15.60
N LEU A 123 5.55 7.78 16.39
CA LEU A 123 6.13 7.92 17.72
C LEU A 123 7.65 7.89 17.60
N GLY A 124 8.28 8.93 18.14
CA GLY A 124 9.73 9.08 18.23
C GLY A 124 10.30 8.37 19.46
N SER A 125 11.55 7.90 19.36
CA SER A 125 12.26 7.27 20.48
C SER A 125 12.50 8.21 21.68
N GLN A 126 12.36 9.53 21.51
CA GLN A 126 12.51 10.53 22.57
C GLN A 126 11.16 11.11 23.04
N ALA A 127 10.07 10.34 22.91
CA ALA A 127 8.70 10.77 23.25
C ALA A 127 8.19 11.98 22.47
N ARG A 128 8.77 12.26 21.30
CA ARG A 128 8.24 13.23 20.33
C ARG A 128 7.29 12.55 19.37
N THR A 129 6.41 13.35 18.77
CA THR A 129 5.46 12.86 17.77
C THR A 129 5.69 13.56 16.44
N LEU A 130 5.54 12.81 15.36
CA LEU A 130 5.56 13.31 14.00
C LEU A 130 4.19 13.03 13.38
N ASN A 131 3.39 14.08 13.24
CA ASN A 131 2.04 14.01 12.69
C ASN A 131 2.09 14.31 11.20
N CYS A 132 1.75 13.33 10.37
CA CYS A 132 1.82 13.40 8.92
C CYS A 132 0.44 13.40 8.27
N GLN A 133 0.28 14.23 7.26
CA GLN A 133 -0.85 14.23 6.33
C GLN A 133 -0.32 13.94 4.94
N PHE A 134 -1.00 13.06 4.22
CA PHE A 134 -0.60 12.60 2.89
C PHE A 134 -1.70 12.90 1.89
N THR A 135 -1.29 13.25 0.67
CA THR A 135 -2.13 13.29 -0.51
C THR A 135 -1.54 12.35 -1.55
N PHE A 136 -2.29 11.30 -1.89
CA PHE A 136 -1.87 10.27 -2.83
C PHE A 136 -2.22 10.66 -4.27
N ALA A 137 -1.27 10.49 -5.19
CA ALA A 137 -1.48 10.68 -6.62
C ALA A 137 -2.39 9.57 -7.20
N ASP A 138 -2.21 8.34 -6.71
CA ASP A 138 -3.13 7.22 -6.94
C ASP A 138 -3.66 6.70 -5.59
N ALA A 139 -4.94 6.95 -5.33
CA ALA A 139 -5.59 6.54 -4.09
C ALA A 139 -5.60 5.02 -3.91
N GLY A 140 -5.73 4.23 -4.98
CA GLY A 140 -5.80 2.77 -4.91
C GLY A 140 -4.47 2.13 -4.50
N SER A 141 -3.35 2.75 -4.88
CA SER A 141 -2.00 2.32 -4.51
C SER A 141 -1.46 3.00 -3.25
N GLY A 142 -2.19 3.99 -2.70
CA GLY A 142 -1.79 4.75 -1.51
C GLY A 142 -0.40 5.36 -1.65
N VAL A 143 0.44 5.17 -0.63
CA VAL A 143 1.83 5.69 -0.63
C VAL A 143 2.70 5.09 -1.74
N PHE A 144 2.34 3.91 -2.28
CA PHE A 144 3.07 3.26 -3.37
C PHE A 144 2.72 3.81 -4.75
N GLY A 145 1.62 4.57 -4.85
CA GLY A 145 1.15 5.22 -6.08
C GLY A 145 1.72 6.61 -6.35
N GLY A 146 2.60 7.11 -5.48
CA GLY A 146 3.09 8.48 -5.53
C GLY A 146 2.21 9.48 -4.79
N GLY A 147 2.70 10.71 -4.63
CA GLY A 147 2.02 11.77 -3.91
C GLY A 147 2.98 12.71 -3.18
N PHE A 148 2.39 13.50 -2.28
CA PHE A 148 3.12 14.38 -1.39
C PHE A 148 2.56 14.28 0.01
N GLY A 149 3.35 14.67 1.00
CA GLY A 149 2.92 14.72 2.38
C GLY A 149 3.57 15.86 3.13
N GLU A 150 2.94 16.24 4.22
CA GLU A 150 3.47 17.21 5.16
C GLU A 150 3.40 16.60 6.55
N CYS A 151 4.49 16.68 7.29
CA CYS A 151 4.53 16.28 8.69
C CYS A 151 4.91 17.46 9.57
N SER A 152 4.35 17.46 10.78
CA SER A 152 4.71 18.42 11.83
C SER A 152 5.22 17.65 13.04
N LEU A 153 6.41 18.02 13.50
CA LEU A 153 6.96 17.54 14.75
C LEU A 153 6.32 18.28 15.94
N SER A 154 6.32 17.63 17.10
CA SER A 154 5.81 18.20 18.35
C SER A 154 6.50 19.49 18.80
N ASP A 155 7.71 19.81 18.32
CA ASP A 155 8.45 21.05 18.61
C ASP A 155 8.21 22.17 17.57
N GLY A 156 7.30 21.93 16.62
CA GLY A 156 6.89 22.87 15.59
C GLY A 156 7.71 22.82 14.30
N GLN A 157 8.72 21.95 14.19
CA GLN A 157 9.42 21.74 12.92
C GLN A 157 8.50 21.07 11.89
N LYS A 158 8.60 21.51 10.63
CA LYS A 158 7.83 20.94 9.53
C LYS A 158 8.72 20.06 8.67
N VAL A 159 8.15 19.03 8.06
CA VAL A 159 8.80 18.13 7.12
C VAL A 159 7.91 18.04 5.89
N THR A 160 8.47 18.22 4.72
CA THR A 160 7.78 17.93 3.46
C THR A 160 8.25 16.59 2.92
N LEU A 161 7.31 15.80 2.42
CA LEU A 161 7.53 14.48 1.84
C LEU A 161 7.10 14.47 0.38
N THR A 162 7.90 13.86 -0.47
CA THR A 162 7.56 13.59 -1.88
C THR A 162 7.86 12.14 -2.21
N PHE A 163 7.00 11.56 -3.03
CA PHE A 163 7.08 10.15 -3.41
C PHE A 163 6.31 9.90 -4.69
#